data_AF-A0A7D8ZHK4-F1
#
_entry.id   AF-A0A7D8ZHK4-F1
#
_cell.length_a   1.000
_cell.length_b   1.000
_cell.length_c   1.000
_cell.angle_alpha   90.00
_cell.angle_beta   90.00
_cell.angle_gamma   90.00
#
_symmetry.space_group_name_H-M   'P 1'
#
loop_
_entity.id
_entity.type
_entity.pdbx_description
1 polymer ?
#
loop_
_entity_poly.entity_id
_entity_poly.type
_entity_poly.pdbx_seq_one_letter_code
_entity_poly.pdbx_strand_id
1 'polypeptide(L)'
;MCVFLASDERLDVLTIAAPDSYPPLTAAHQTKLKQLTLLSLALQQRSLPYAQLTEVLQVESIRDLENIIIDSIYAGLLGGKMHHHEQVLHVDWVSSRDLARDDLVKIQASLNNWSTNTQNILAALDEQIARVRGQNLAEAEQNATYQKQLDQAFGHARDEQAARRSQKAKAGAKSYGGGDWEDDDFDHHMASERM
;
A
#
# COMPACT_ATOMS: atom_id res chain seq x y z
N MET A 1 -31.96 16.04 27.16
CA MET A 1 -31.75 17.08 26.12
C MET A 1 -30.48 16.68 25.39
N CYS A 2 -30.59 15.81 24.38
CA CYS A 2 -29.43 15.28 23.65
C CYS A 2 -29.15 16.17 22.45
N VAL A 3 -27.93 16.70 22.41
CA VAL A 3 -27.38 17.49 21.33
C VAL A 3 -26.87 16.51 20.27
N PHE A 4 -27.70 16.20 19.27
CA PHE A 4 -27.26 15.51 18.06
C PHE A 4 -26.75 16.57 17.08
N LEU A 5 -25.51 17.03 17.26
CA LEU A 5 -24.88 17.95 16.31
C LEU A 5 -24.00 17.19 15.30
N ALA A 6 -24.38 17.41 14.05
CA ALA A 6 -23.56 17.48 12.84
C ALA A 6 -23.59 16.27 11.88
N SER A 7 -24.24 16.55 10.74
CA SER A 7 -23.96 16.01 9.40
C SER A 7 -24.84 14.86 8.89
N ASP A 8 -26.16 15.06 8.84
CA ASP A 8 -26.99 14.48 7.76
C ASP A 8 -28.26 15.32 7.57
N GLU A 9 -28.48 15.88 6.38
CA GLU A 9 -29.70 16.56 5.92
C GLU A 9 -30.87 15.55 5.71
N ARG A 10 -31.10 14.67 6.69
CA ARG A 10 -32.10 13.57 6.62
C ARG A 10 -32.96 13.42 7.87
N LEU A 11 -33.25 14.51 8.58
CA LEU A 11 -34.10 14.47 9.79
C LEU A 11 -35.41 15.28 9.68
N ASP A 12 -35.92 15.57 8.49
CA ASP A 12 -37.25 16.18 8.33
C ASP A 12 -38.44 15.19 8.48
N VAL A 13 -38.18 13.93 8.86
CA VAL A 13 -39.24 12.91 9.06
C VAL A 13 -39.40 12.44 10.51
N LEU A 14 -38.60 12.97 11.44
CA LEU A 14 -38.76 12.66 12.86
C LEU A 14 -39.18 13.92 13.62
N THR A 15 -40.42 14.35 13.37
CA THR A 15 -41.20 14.96 14.43
C THR A 15 -41.17 13.97 15.59
N ILE A 16 -40.33 14.22 16.60
CA ILE A 16 -40.22 13.38 17.79
C ILE A 16 -41.61 13.41 18.43
N ALA A 17 -42.39 12.38 18.16
CA ALA A 17 -43.75 12.30 18.63
C ALA A 17 -43.72 12.23 20.16
N ALA A 18 -44.73 12.80 20.82
CA ALA A 18 -44.78 12.87 22.28
C ALA A 18 -44.59 11.45 22.88
N PRO A 19 -43.99 11.31 24.07
CA PRO A 19 -43.77 10.00 24.69
C PRO A 19 -45.06 9.17 24.82
N ASP A 20 -46.22 9.83 24.90
CA ASP A 20 -47.55 9.21 24.96
C ASP A 20 -48.06 8.66 23.62
N SER A 21 -47.33 8.89 22.52
CA SER A 21 -47.69 8.46 21.16
C SER A 21 -47.15 7.06 20.81
N TYR A 22 -46.25 6.51 21.63
CA TYR A 22 -45.64 5.21 21.41
C TYR A 22 -46.33 4.12 22.23
N PRO A 23 -46.46 2.89 21.70
CA PRO A 23 -47.00 1.78 22.47
C PRO A 23 -46.07 1.44 23.67
N PRO A 24 -46.62 0.99 24.80
CA PRO A 24 -45.83 0.65 25.97
C PRO A 24 -44.84 -0.46 25.65
N LEU A 25 -43.57 -0.26 26.03
CA LEU A 25 -42.48 -1.19 25.74
C LEU A 25 -42.20 -2.10 26.95
N THR A 26 -42.10 -3.40 26.70
CA THR A 26 -41.59 -4.36 27.69
C THR A 26 -40.08 -4.20 27.85
N ALA A 27 -39.52 -4.65 28.97
CA ALA A 27 -38.07 -4.61 29.21
C ALA A 27 -37.28 -5.32 28.09
N ALA A 28 -37.80 -6.45 27.57
CA ALA A 28 -37.19 -7.16 26.46
C ALA A 28 -37.16 -6.34 25.15
N HIS A 29 -38.22 -5.56 24.88
CA HIS A 29 -38.24 -4.67 23.71
C HIS A 29 -37.24 -3.53 23.84
N GLN A 30 -37.04 -2.99 25.06
CA GLN A 30 -36.05 -1.96 25.32
C GLN A 30 -34.62 -2.47 25.08
N THR A 31 -34.29 -3.67 25.54
CA THR A 31 -32.99 -4.29 25.27
C THR A 31 -32.75 -4.46 23.76
N LYS A 32 -33.76 -4.94 23.01
CA LYS A 32 -33.65 -5.06 21.55
C LYS A 32 -33.46 -3.70 20.87
N LEU A 33 -34.16 -2.66 21.31
CA LEU A 33 -33.95 -1.31 20.77
C LEU A 33 -32.51 -0.83 21.03
N LYS A 34 -31.96 -1.05 22.22
CA LYS A 34 -30.56 -0.74 22.52
C LYS A 34 -29.60 -1.50 21.59
N GLN A 35 -29.82 -2.79 21.36
CA GLN A 35 -29.04 -3.59 20.41
C GLN A 35 -29.13 -3.02 18.97
N LEU A 36 -30.34 -2.69 18.49
CA LEU A 36 -30.53 -2.13 17.15
C LEU A 36 -29.93 -0.73 16.97
N THR A 37 -29.92 0.08 18.04
CA THR A 37 -29.23 1.37 18.06
C THR A 37 -27.72 1.19 18.01
N LEU A 38 -27.17 0.23 18.77
CA LEU A 38 -25.74 -0.14 18.69
C LEU A 38 -25.34 -0.53 17.26
N LEU A 39 -26.13 -1.36 16.58
CA LEU A 39 -25.86 -1.74 15.18
C LEU A 39 -25.85 -0.53 14.24
N SER A 40 -26.75 0.42 14.45
CA SER A 40 -26.83 1.63 13.62
C SER A 40 -25.57 2.49 13.76
N LEU A 41 -25.05 2.64 14.98
CA LEU A 41 -23.77 3.31 15.23
C LEU A 41 -22.60 2.54 14.61
N ALA A 42 -22.60 1.22 14.75
CA ALA A 42 -21.56 0.33 14.24
C ALA A 42 -21.48 0.30 12.70
N LEU A 43 -22.59 0.59 12.00
CA LEU A 43 -22.59 0.76 10.54
C LEU A 43 -21.91 2.05 10.09
N GLN A 44 -21.93 3.10 10.92
CA GLN A 44 -21.32 4.39 10.61
C GLN A 44 -19.85 4.46 11.00
N GLN A 45 -19.48 3.88 12.14
CA GLN A 45 -18.14 3.98 12.71
C GLN A 45 -17.61 2.63 13.18
N ARG A 46 -16.37 2.33 12.78
CA ARG A 46 -15.68 1.06 13.07
C ARG A 46 -15.03 1.01 14.46
N SER A 47 -14.78 2.15 15.08
CA SER A 47 -14.18 2.24 16.41
C SER A 47 -15.08 3.10 17.30
N LEU A 48 -15.83 2.47 18.21
CA LEU A 48 -16.86 3.10 19.02
C LEU A 48 -16.38 3.29 20.46
N PRO A 49 -16.15 4.54 20.93
CA PRO A 49 -15.81 4.81 22.31
C PRO A 49 -16.97 4.49 23.26
N TYR A 50 -16.66 3.95 24.43
CA TYR A 50 -17.67 3.58 25.44
C TYR A 50 -18.46 4.79 25.91
N ALA A 51 -17.83 5.98 26.03
CA ALA A 51 -18.51 7.21 26.42
C ALA A 51 -19.66 7.59 25.46
N GLN A 52 -19.46 7.40 24.17
CA GLN A 52 -20.50 7.64 23.17
C GLN A 52 -21.60 6.57 23.27
N LEU A 53 -21.21 5.31 23.48
CA LEU A 53 -22.16 4.20 23.61
C LEU A 53 -23.04 4.33 24.85
N THR A 54 -22.49 4.70 26.01
CA THR A 54 -23.26 4.87 27.25
C THR A 54 -24.26 6.02 27.14
N GLU A 55 -23.87 7.13 26.50
CA GLU A 55 -24.75 8.28 26.25
C GLU A 55 -25.91 7.91 25.31
N VAL A 56 -25.61 7.31 24.16
CA VAL A 56 -26.63 7.01 23.14
C VAL A 56 -27.55 5.88 23.59
N LEU A 57 -27.02 4.83 24.24
CA LEU A 57 -27.80 3.70 24.72
C LEU A 57 -28.49 3.95 26.06
N GLN A 58 -28.21 5.10 26.70
CA GLN A 58 -28.69 5.46 28.03
C GLN A 58 -28.46 4.32 29.03
N VAL A 59 -27.20 3.95 29.19
CA VAL A 59 -26.76 2.90 30.11
C VAL A 59 -25.82 3.51 31.13
N GLU A 60 -26.11 3.31 32.41
CA GLU A 60 -25.34 3.91 33.51
C GLU A 60 -24.07 3.12 33.85
N SER A 61 -24.08 1.79 33.64
CA SER A 61 -22.98 0.90 33.98
C SER A 61 -22.25 0.38 32.75
N ILE A 62 -20.92 0.43 32.79
CA ILE A 62 -20.06 -0.17 31.75
C ILE A 62 -20.34 -1.67 31.61
N ARG A 63 -20.63 -2.35 32.72
CA ARG A 63 -20.95 -3.79 32.70
C ARG A 63 -22.22 -4.09 31.91
N ASP A 64 -23.23 -3.22 32.03
CA ASP A 64 -24.48 -3.40 31.31
C ASP A 64 -24.29 -3.10 29.81
N LEU A 65 -23.43 -2.14 29.48
CA LEU A 65 -23.01 -1.90 28.11
C LEU A 65 -22.32 -3.15 27.51
N GLU A 66 -21.35 -3.71 28.23
CA GLU A 66 -20.64 -4.92 27.81
C GLU A 66 -21.58 -6.10 27.64
N ASN A 67 -22.55 -6.29 28.53
CA ASN A 67 -23.57 -7.33 28.38
C ASN A 67 -24.37 -7.15 27.08
N ILE A 68 -24.77 -5.92 26.73
CA ILE A 68 -25.49 -5.64 25.47
C ILE A 68 -24.61 -5.94 24.25
N ILE A 69 -23.32 -5.59 24.31
CA ILE A 69 -22.35 -5.86 23.24
C ILE A 69 -22.16 -7.37 23.08
N ILE A 70 -21.94 -8.08 24.19
CA ILE A 70 -21.81 -9.54 24.23
C ILE A 70 -23.07 -10.18 23.63
N ASP A 71 -24.26 -9.84 24.11
CA ASP A 71 -25.51 -10.39 23.60
C ASP A 71 -25.68 -10.14 22.10
N SER A 72 -25.25 -8.98 21.60
CA SER A 72 -25.29 -8.65 20.17
C SER A 72 -24.32 -9.50 19.34
N ILE A 73 -23.13 -9.80 19.87
CA ILE A 73 -22.15 -10.70 19.23
C ILE A 73 -22.66 -12.14 19.23
N TYR A 74 -23.19 -12.61 20.36
CA TYR A 74 -23.75 -13.95 20.50
C TYR A 74 -24.99 -14.16 19.62
N ALA A 75 -25.80 -13.12 19.42
CA ALA A 75 -26.92 -13.13 18.49
C ALA A 75 -26.49 -13.07 17.00
N GLY A 76 -25.19 -12.93 16.71
CA GLY A 76 -24.67 -12.84 15.35
C GLY A 76 -25.04 -11.54 14.63
N LEU A 77 -25.33 -10.46 15.39
CA LEU A 77 -25.73 -9.17 14.82
C LEU A 77 -24.52 -8.31 14.47
N LEU A 78 -23.42 -8.44 15.22
CA LEU A 78 -22.17 -7.75 14.94
C LEU A 78 -20.98 -8.63 15.34
N GLY A 79 -19.83 -8.40 14.71
CA GLY A 79 -18.55 -8.96 15.09
C GLY A 79 -17.57 -7.86 15.44
N GLY A 80 -16.76 -8.08 16.48
CA GLY A 80 -15.80 -7.09 16.93
C GLY A 80 -15.07 -7.50 18.20
N LYS A 81 -14.18 -6.62 18.66
CA LYS A 81 -13.36 -6.80 19.86
C LYS A 81 -13.47 -5.59 20.79
N MET A 82 -13.62 -5.86 22.08
CA MET A 82 -13.67 -4.85 23.14
C MET A 82 -12.28 -4.59 23.71
N HIS A 83 -11.78 -3.38 23.55
CA HIS A 83 -10.53 -2.91 24.15
C HIS A 83 -10.82 -2.23 25.47
N HIS A 84 -10.76 -2.99 26.57
CA HIS A 84 -11.14 -2.51 27.90
C HIS A 84 -10.22 -1.40 28.43
N HIS A 85 -8.92 -1.43 28.11
CA HIS A 85 -7.99 -0.37 28.52
C HIS A 85 -8.31 0.96 27.84
N GLU A 86 -8.61 0.92 26.54
CA GLU A 86 -8.88 2.12 25.73
C GLU A 86 -10.34 2.56 25.82
N GLN A 87 -11.22 1.72 26.40
CA GLN A 87 -12.67 1.93 26.45
C GLN A 87 -13.26 2.11 25.05
N VAL A 88 -12.87 1.23 24.12
CA VAL A 88 -13.33 1.25 22.71
C VAL A 88 -13.78 -0.14 22.25
N LEU A 89 -14.89 -0.19 21.54
CA LEU A 89 -15.34 -1.35 20.77
C LEU A 89 -14.87 -1.19 19.32
N HIS A 90 -14.02 -2.10 18.84
CA HIS A 90 -13.66 -2.20 17.44
C HIS A 90 -14.58 -3.18 16.72
N VAL A 91 -15.14 -2.77 15.59
CA VAL A 91 -16.20 -3.48 14.86
C VAL A 91 -15.65 -4.02 13.54
N ASP A 92 -15.61 -5.34 13.42
CA ASP A 92 -15.12 -6.06 12.23
C ASP A 92 -16.22 -6.19 11.16
N TRP A 93 -17.46 -6.42 11.57
CA TRP A 93 -18.62 -6.50 10.68
C TRP A 93 -19.92 -6.28 11.44
N VAL A 94 -20.97 -5.91 10.71
CA VAL A 94 -22.31 -5.62 11.27
C VAL A 94 -23.37 -6.16 10.31
N SER A 95 -24.43 -6.73 10.87
CA SER A 95 -25.62 -7.12 10.13
C SER A 95 -26.49 -5.89 9.82
N SER A 96 -27.00 -5.79 8.59
CA SER A 96 -27.85 -4.69 8.17
C SER A 96 -29.23 -4.77 8.84
N ARG A 97 -29.69 -3.68 9.45
CA ARG A 97 -31.00 -3.60 10.12
C ARG A 97 -32.14 -3.31 9.14
N ASP A 98 -32.03 -2.21 8.42
CA ASP A 98 -33.05 -1.71 7.50
C ASP A 98 -32.45 -1.48 6.12
N LEU A 99 -33.24 -1.71 5.08
CA LEU A 99 -32.89 -1.37 3.71
C LEU A 99 -34.04 -0.57 3.09
N ALA A 100 -33.86 0.74 2.94
CA ALA A 100 -34.80 1.55 2.18
C ALA A 100 -34.48 1.51 0.68
N ARG A 101 -35.48 1.85 -0.15
CA ARG A 101 -35.29 1.90 -1.61
C ARG A 101 -34.20 2.91 -2.03
N ASP A 102 -34.10 4.04 -1.33
CA ASP A 102 -33.07 5.05 -1.59
C ASP A 102 -31.66 4.55 -1.23
N ASP A 103 -31.54 3.65 -0.25
CA ASP A 103 -30.24 3.11 0.15
C ASP A 103 -29.66 2.20 -0.93
N LEU A 104 -30.50 1.57 -1.76
CA LEU A 104 -30.05 0.80 -2.93
C LEU A 104 -29.28 1.67 -3.93
N VAL A 105 -29.75 2.90 -4.16
CA VAL A 105 -29.08 3.85 -5.06
C VAL A 105 -27.72 4.26 -4.48
N LYS A 106 -27.65 4.51 -3.17
CA LYS A 106 -26.40 4.80 -2.47
C LYS A 106 -25.41 3.63 -2.53
N ILE A 107 -25.88 2.40 -2.33
CA ILE A 107 -25.04 1.19 -2.42
C ILE A 107 -24.51 1.02 -3.84
N GLN A 108 -25.35 1.20 -4.86
CA GLN A 108 -24.93 1.14 -6.26
C GLN A 108 -23.86 2.20 -6.57
N ALA A 109 -24.07 3.44 -6.12
CA ALA A 109 -23.09 4.52 -6.30
C ALA A 109 -21.76 4.20 -5.62
N SER A 110 -21.78 3.70 -4.38
CA SER A 110 -20.59 3.30 -3.64
C SER A 110 -19.84 2.16 -4.32
N LEU A 111 -20.53 1.15 -4.84
CA LEU A 111 -19.91 0.04 -5.59
C LEU A 111 -19.28 0.51 -6.90
N ASN A 112 -19.94 1.39 -7.63
CA ASN A 112 -19.38 1.99 -8.85
C ASN A 112 -18.15 2.84 -8.55
N ASN A 113 -18.18 3.63 -7.47
CA ASN A 113 -17.03 4.41 -7.04
C ASN A 113 -15.85 3.49 -6.66
N TRP A 114 -16.11 2.41 -5.91
CA TRP A 114 -15.08 1.44 -5.55
C TRP A 114 -14.48 0.74 -6.78
N SER A 115 -15.33 0.35 -7.75
CA SER A 115 -14.88 -0.24 -9.01
C SER A 115 -14.00 0.73 -9.82
N THR A 116 -14.46 1.97 -9.98
CA THR A 116 -13.72 3.02 -10.69
C THR A 116 -12.38 3.32 -10.02
N ASN A 117 -12.35 3.44 -8.69
CA ASN A 117 -11.11 3.64 -7.95
C ASN A 117 -10.13 2.49 -8.14
N THR A 118 -10.61 1.25 -8.12
CA THR A 118 -9.77 0.06 -8.34
C THR A 118 -9.20 0.05 -9.76
N GLN A 119 -10.00 0.40 -10.77
CA GLN A 119 -9.55 0.54 -12.15
C GLN A 119 -8.49 1.64 -12.31
N ASN A 120 -8.68 2.79 -11.64
CA ASN A 120 -7.71 3.88 -11.66
C ASN A 120 -6.37 3.47 -11.02
N ILE A 121 -6.41 2.74 -9.90
CA ILE A 121 -5.21 2.21 -9.25
C ILE A 121 -4.48 1.23 -10.17
N LEU A 122 -5.21 0.32 -10.83
CA LEU A 122 -4.62 -0.62 -11.78
C LEU A 122 -3.98 0.12 -12.96
N ALA A 123 -4.65 1.10 -13.55
CA ALA A 123 -4.09 1.90 -14.64
C ALA A 123 -2.83 2.66 -14.22
N ALA A 124 -2.81 3.24 -13.02
CA ALA A 124 -1.65 3.93 -12.48
C ALA A 124 -0.47 2.95 -12.25
N LEU A 125 -0.74 1.72 -11.80
CA LEU A 125 0.29 0.68 -11.68
C LEU A 125 0.83 0.26 -13.05
N ASP A 126 -0.02 0.09 -14.05
CA ASP A 126 0.40 -0.26 -15.41
C ASP A 126 1.27 0.84 -16.03
N GLU A 127 0.90 2.11 -15.85
CA GLU A 127 1.69 3.26 -16.27
C GLU A 127 3.05 3.29 -15.56
N GLN A 128 3.07 3.06 -14.25
CA GLN A 128 4.29 2.99 -13.47
C GLN A 128 5.22 1.86 -13.95
N ILE A 129 4.67 0.69 -14.25
CA ILE A 129 5.41 -0.44 -14.82
C ILE A 129 5.97 -0.08 -16.19
N ALA A 130 5.18 0.53 -17.07
CA ALA A 130 5.62 0.95 -18.40
C ALA A 130 6.75 2.00 -18.31
N ARG A 131 6.62 2.97 -17.40
CA ARG A 131 7.65 3.99 -17.17
C ARG A 131 8.97 3.36 -16.73
N VAL A 132 8.95 2.48 -15.73
CA VAL A 132 10.15 1.81 -15.23
C VAL A 132 10.80 0.94 -16.32
N ARG A 133 9.99 0.21 -17.10
CA ARG A 133 10.51 -0.57 -18.24
C ARG A 133 11.17 0.32 -19.29
N GLY A 134 10.55 1.44 -19.64
CA GLY A 134 11.11 2.41 -20.59
C GLY A 134 12.42 3.04 -20.10
N GLN A 135 12.49 3.40 -18.82
CA GLN A 135 13.71 3.91 -18.19
C GLN A 135 14.84 2.87 -18.24
N ASN A 136 14.57 1.62 -17.84
CA ASN A 136 15.56 0.55 -17.86
C ASN A 136 16.09 0.26 -19.28
N LEU A 137 15.23 0.31 -20.30
CA LEU A 137 15.64 0.14 -21.70
C LEU A 137 16.52 1.29 -22.17
N ALA A 138 16.12 2.54 -21.88
CA ALA A 138 16.91 3.72 -22.24
C ALA A 138 18.28 3.72 -21.54
N GLU A 139 18.34 3.35 -20.26
CA GLU A 139 19.58 3.19 -19.51
C GLU A 139 20.46 2.07 -20.10
N ALA A 140 19.88 0.95 -20.50
CA ALA A 140 20.61 -0.14 -21.15
C ALA A 140 21.21 0.29 -22.50
N GLU A 141 20.48 1.07 -23.30
CA GLU A 141 20.96 1.63 -24.57
C GLU A 141 22.08 2.66 -24.36
N GLN A 142 21.93 3.56 -23.39
CA GLN A 142 22.97 4.53 -23.01
C GLN A 142 24.23 3.82 -22.54
N ASN A 143 24.11 2.81 -21.69
CA ASN A 143 25.24 2.02 -21.22
C ASN A 143 25.92 1.25 -22.36
N ALA A 144 25.14 0.67 -23.29
CA ALA A 144 25.70 -0.04 -24.45
C ALA A 144 26.43 0.90 -25.42
N THR A 145 25.91 2.10 -25.65
CA THR A 145 26.58 3.11 -26.50
C THR A 145 27.84 3.65 -25.83
N TYR A 146 27.78 3.95 -24.53
CA TYR A 146 28.94 4.36 -23.74
C TYR A 146 30.03 3.27 -23.74
N GLN A 147 29.66 2.00 -23.54
CA GLN A 147 30.60 0.89 -23.60
C GLN A 147 31.28 0.77 -24.96
N LYS A 148 30.52 0.90 -26.06
CA LYS A 148 31.10 0.90 -27.42
C LYS A 148 32.11 2.05 -27.62
N GLN A 149 31.82 3.24 -27.12
CA GLN A 149 32.74 4.38 -27.20
C GLN A 149 34.02 4.12 -26.41
N LEU A 150 33.91 3.56 -25.21
CA LEU A 150 35.06 3.13 -24.42
C LEU A 150 35.91 2.11 -25.19
N ASP A 151 35.28 1.04 -25.70
CA ASP A 151 35.98 -0.03 -26.42
C ASP A 151 36.71 0.51 -27.66
N GLN A 152 36.08 1.42 -28.41
CA GLN A 152 36.71 2.10 -29.56
C GLN A 152 37.91 2.97 -29.12
N ALA A 153 37.74 3.78 -28.08
CA ALA A 153 38.82 4.63 -27.56
C ALA A 153 40.02 3.82 -27.07
N PHE A 154 39.77 2.72 -26.34
CA PHE A 154 40.81 1.79 -25.91
C PHE A 154 41.49 1.08 -27.09
N GLY A 155 40.74 0.67 -28.11
CA GLY A 155 41.28 0.10 -29.34
C GLY A 155 42.23 1.06 -30.05
N HIS A 156 41.79 2.30 -30.30
CA HIS A 156 42.62 3.34 -30.91
C HIS A 156 43.88 3.64 -30.12
N ALA A 157 43.79 3.76 -28.78
CA ALA A 157 44.96 3.99 -27.93
C ALA A 157 45.97 2.83 -28.01
N ARG A 158 45.51 1.58 -28.08
CA ARG A 158 46.36 0.40 -28.21
C ARG A 158 47.08 0.36 -29.57
N ASP A 159 46.35 0.66 -30.64
CA ASP A 159 46.90 0.70 -32.00
C ASP A 159 47.90 1.86 -32.17
N GLU A 160 47.63 3.04 -31.59
CA GLU A 160 48.57 4.16 -31.57
C GLU A 160 49.85 3.80 -30.81
N GLN A 161 49.74 3.14 -29.65
CA GLN A 161 50.90 2.66 -28.90
C GLN A 161 51.73 1.64 -29.71
N ALA A 162 51.08 0.71 -30.42
CA ALA A 162 51.75 -0.24 -31.30
C ALA A 162 52.43 0.44 -32.51
N ALA A 163 51.78 1.43 -33.12
CA ALA A 163 52.34 2.23 -34.20
C ALA A 163 53.56 3.05 -33.73
N ARG A 164 53.48 3.70 -32.56
CA ARG A 164 54.62 4.40 -31.93
C ARG A 164 55.77 3.45 -31.63
N ARG A 165 55.50 2.23 -31.12
CA ARG A 165 56.53 1.19 -30.88
C ARG A 165 57.22 0.76 -32.18
N SER A 166 56.46 0.50 -33.25
CA SER A 166 57.03 0.10 -34.54
C SER A 166 57.82 1.21 -35.23
N GLN A 167 57.40 2.48 -35.12
CA GLN A 167 58.18 3.63 -35.60
C GLN A 167 59.50 3.79 -34.82
N LYS A 168 59.48 3.63 -33.48
CA LYS A 168 60.70 3.61 -32.66
C LYS A 168 61.64 2.46 -33.05
N ALA A 169 61.10 1.26 -33.31
CA ALA A 169 61.89 0.12 -33.77
C ALA A 169 62.56 0.37 -35.13
N LYS A 170 61.85 1.00 -36.09
CA LYS A 170 62.42 1.38 -37.41
C LYS A 170 63.44 2.51 -37.32
N ALA A 171 63.27 3.45 -36.39
CA ALA A 171 64.26 4.51 -36.14
C ALA A 171 65.53 3.96 -35.44
N GLY A 172 65.37 2.99 -34.54
CA GLY A 172 66.50 2.26 -33.92
C GLY A 172 67.29 1.41 -34.91
N ALA A 173 66.61 0.77 -35.86
CA ALA A 173 67.24 -0.04 -36.92
C ALA A 173 68.10 0.78 -37.92
N LYS A 174 67.94 2.11 -37.97
CA LYS A 174 68.72 3.00 -38.86
C LYS A 174 69.96 3.59 -38.17
N SER A 175 70.21 3.26 -36.90
CA SER A 175 71.28 3.86 -36.08
C SER A 175 72.42 2.89 -35.70
N TYR A 176 72.35 1.60 -36.03
CA TYR A 176 73.49 0.70 -35.82
C TYR A 176 73.70 -0.17 -37.07
N GLY A 177 74.69 0.22 -37.86
CA GLY A 177 75.37 -0.72 -38.74
C GLY A 177 76.23 -1.65 -37.87
N GLY A 178 76.19 -2.94 -38.21
CA GLY A 178 77.23 -3.95 -37.96
C GLY A 178 77.72 -4.09 -36.51
N GLY A 179 77.23 -5.12 -35.83
CA GLY A 179 77.79 -5.59 -34.56
C GLY A 179 77.38 -7.02 -34.33
N ASP A 180 78.12 -7.93 -34.97
CA ASP A 180 78.24 -9.35 -34.64
C ASP A 180 78.47 -9.52 -33.14
N TRP A 181 77.58 -10.24 -32.45
CA TRP A 181 77.79 -10.75 -31.10
C TRP A 181 77.12 -12.11 -30.98
N GLU A 182 77.95 -13.03 -30.54
CA GLU A 182 77.76 -14.47 -30.42
C GLU A 182 76.58 -14.85 -29.52
N ASP A 183 76.02 -16.02 -29.84
CA ASP A 183 75.07 -16.77 -29.02
C ASP A 183 75.65 -17.02 -27.62
N ASP A 184 74.98 -16.52 -26.59
CA ASP A 184 75.10 -17.07 -25.24
C ASP A 184 73.71 -17.45 -24.74
N ASP A 185 73.47 -18.76 -24.80
CA ASP A 185 72.43 -19.49 -24.08
C ASP A 185 72.37 -19.05 -22.61
N PHE A 186 71.23 -18.51 -22.18
CA PHE A 186 70.83 -18.64 -20.78
C PHE A 186 69.38 -19.07 -20.66
N ASP A 187 69.28 -20.38 -20.48
CA ASP A 187 68.10 -21.18 -20.22
C ASP A 187 67.47 -20.81 -18.86
N HIS A 188 66.20 -20.39 -18.83
CA HIS A 188 65.36 -20.50 -17.63
C HIS A 188 63.89 -20.75 -17.95
N HIS A 189 63.64 -21.99 -18.35
CA HIS A 189 62.72 -22.94 -17.72
C HIS A 189 61.74 -22.41 -16.63
N MET A 190 60.46 -22.76 -16.87
CA MET A 190 59.42 -23.17 -15.92
C MET A 190 58.69 -22.11 -15.10
N ALA A 191 57.39 -21.95 -15.37
CA ALA A 191 56.28 -22.59 -14.62
C ALA A 191 55.66 -21.50 -13.72
N SER A 192 54.42 -21.48 -13.29
CA SER A 192 53.23 -22.33 -13.31
C SER A 192 52.11 -21.36 -12.84
N GLU A 193 50.92 -21.38 -13.43
CA GLU A 193 49.72 -22.00 -12.82
C GLU A 193 49.15 -21.26 -11.58
N ARG A 194 47.81 -21.26 -11.53
CA ARG A 194 46.89 -20.89 -10.43
C ARG A 194 46.46 -19.42 -10.42
N MET A 195 45.19 -19.08 -10.26
CA MET A 195 43.98 -19.84 -9.87
C MET A 195 42.76 -19.03 -10.33
#